data_AF-A0A1V5M4Q7-F1
#
_entry.id   AF-A0A1V5M4Q7-F1
#
_cell.length_a   1.000
_cell.length_b   1.000
_cell.length_c   1.000
_cell.angle_alpha   90.00
_cell.angle_beta   90.00
_cell.angle_gamma   90.00
#
_symmetry.space_group_name_H-M   'P 1'
#
loop_
_entity.id
_entity.type
_entity.pdbx_description
1 polymer ?
#
loop_
_entity_poly.entity_id
_entity_poly.type
_entity_poly.pdbx_seq_one_letter_code
_entity_poly.pdbx_strand_id
1 'polypeptide(L)'
;MSSEIALFVKGLSSDWLMLSAFSAGLGLIVALTVLSVMFALKVRALKPERDKVKTCGYIAPKPSLETTRKVKRLFSYLIALQVGKVQIEGKENIDAVKGPKILSGNHPHWADVGLMPLLVDGTGRFMAHGRVMTFFWGLLGVWLSKAGVFAANDEIRDGGARTREAATKMLEGGETLVIMPEGLTNFSPDVAPFKPGTVKIAREAARRMGQPVYLVPVYIRYGKYPGAWLAKLDRAVQYFVVFLLFPFYRRGARVVVGKAISTTELVDSKGRELTDEEASELFRQRIVALDPGKV
;
A
#
# COMPACT_ATOMS: atom_id res chain seq x y z
N MET A 1 -14.46 24.56 -60.27
CA MET A 1 -14.16 24.54 -58.82
C MET A 1 -14.25 23.16 -58.19
N SER A 2 -15.25 22.31 -58.51
CA SER A 2 -15.35 20.94 -57.96
C SER A 2 -14.44 19.90 -58.64
N SER A 3 -14.06 20.11 -59.91
CA SER A 3 -13.20 19.20 -60.68
C SER A 3 -11.69 19.34 -60.37
N GLU A 4 -11.23 20.55 -60.03
CA GLU A 4 -9.81 20.82 -59.71
C GLU A 4 -9.42 20.27 -58.33
N ILE A 5 -10.33 20.31 -57.35
CA ILE A 5 -10.12 19.71 -56.02
C ILE A 5 -10.07 18.18 -56.12
N ALA A 6 -10.89 17.58 -56.98
CA ALA A 6 -10.88 16.13 -57.21
C ALA A 6 -9.60 15.63 -57.93
N LEU A 7 -8.98 16.46 -58.77
CA LEU A 7 -7.68 16.18 -59.41
C LEU A 7 -6.51 16.38 -58.44
N PHE A 8 -6.59 17.38 -57.55
CA PHE A 8 -5.59 17.60 -56.50
C PHE A 8 -5.54 16.42 -55.51
N VAL A 9 -6.71 15.87 -55.14
CA VAL A 9 -6.80 14.68 -54.27
C VAL A 9 -6.37 13.39 -54.98
N LYS A 10 -6.52 13.29 -56.32
CA LYS A 10 -6.02 12.17 -57.14
C LYS A 10 -4.52 12.23 -57.46
N GLY A 11 -3.86 13.36 -57.20
CA GLY A 11 -2.43 13.60 -57.50
C GLY A 11 -1.45 13.29 -56.36
N LEU A 12 -1.95 12.95 -55.17
CA LEU A 12 -1.12 12.35 -54.11
C LEU A 12 -0.78 10.92 -54.54
N SER A 13 0.37 10.75 -55.20
CA SER A 13 0.85 9.43 -55.57
C SER A 13 0.95 8.54 -54.33
N SER A 14 0.77 7.22 -54.52
CA SER A 14 1.03 6.21 -53.48
C SER A 14 2.36 6.45 -52.78
N ASP A 15 3.35 6.97 -53.51
CA ASP A 15 4.70 7.24 -53.04
C ASP A 15 4.75 8.38 -52.02
N TRP A 16 3.95 9.44 -52.20
CA TRP A 16 3.84 10.54 -51.22
C TRP A 16 3.17 10.09 -49.92
N LEU A 17 2.12 9.27 -50.02
CA LEU A 17 1.48 8.66 -48.86
C LEU A 17 2.45 7.71 -48.15
N MET A 18 3.19 6.88 -48.88
CA MET A 18 4.21 5.98 -48.33
C MET A 18 5.37 6.73 -47.67
N LEU A 19 5.87 7.80 -48.30
CA LEU A 19 6.94 8.64 -47.75
C LEU A 19 6.48 9.36 -46.47
N SER A 20 5.25 9.90 -46.46
CA SER A 20 4.69 10.56 -45.28
C SER A 20 4.47 9.57 -44.12
N ALA A 21 3.95 8.37 -44.39
CA ALA A 21 3.80 7.30 -43.40
C ALA A 21 5.17 6.82 -42.87
N PHE A 22 6.17 6.70 -43.74
CA PHE A 22 7.54 6.36 -43.36
C PHE A 22 8.17 7.43 -42.47
N SER A 23 8.06 8.72 -42.84
CA SER A 23 8.55 9.84 -42.02
C SER A 23 7.83 9.94 -40.67
N ALA A 24 6.52 9.73 -40.64
CA ALA A 24 5.75 9.69 -39.39
C ALA A 24 6.16 8.49 -38.51
N GLY A 25 6.38 7.32 -39.09
CA GLY A 25 6.89 6.14 -38.41
C GLY A 25 8.28 6.36 -37.83
N LEU A 26 9.20 6.95 -38.60
CA LEU A 26 10.53 7.32 -38.14
C LEU A 26 10.48 8.35 -37.00
N GLY A 27 9.63 9.37 -37.14
CA GLY A 27 9.41 10.38 -36.09
C GLY A 27 8.90 9.76 -34.78
N LEU A 28 7.95 8.82 -34.86
CA LEU A 28 7.45 8.09 -33.70
C LEU A 28 8.56 7.23 -33.05
N ILE A 29 9.36 6.52 -33.84
CA ILE A 29 10.48 5.71 -33.33
C ILE A 29 11.51 6.60 -32.63
N VAL A 30 11.87 7.75 -33.21
CA VAL A 30 12.79 8.71 -32.60
C VAL A 30 12.20 9.23 -31.29
N ALA A 31 10.94 9.64 -31.26
CA ALA A 31 10.27 10.10 -30.05
C ALA A 31 10.24 9.04 -28.94
N LEU A 32 9.87 7.80 -29.27
CA LEU A 32 9.88 6.68 -28.32
C LEU A 32 11.29 6.37 -27.82
N THR A 33 12.30 6.49 -28.68
CA THR A 33 13.71 6.30 -28.31
C THR A 33 14.18 7.39 -27.35
N VAL A 34 13.89 8.66 -27.65
CA VAL A 34 14.20 9.80 -26.78
C VAL A 34 13.52 9.63 -25.42
N LEU A 35 12.23 9.29 -25.40
CA LEU A 35 11.49 9.02 -24.16
C LEU A 35 12.11 7.85 -23.37
N SER A 36 12.52 6.78 -24.05
CA SER A 36 13.18 5.63 -23.43
C SER A 36 14.54 5.99 -22.82
N VAL A 37 15.34 6.79 -23.52
CA VAL A 37 16.63 7.31 -23.01
C VAL A 37 16.40 8.23 -21.82
N MET A 38 15.48 9.19 -21.92
CA MET A 38 15.12 10.08 -20.81
C MET A 38 14.65 9.29 -19.59
N PHE A 39 13.83 8.26 -19.79
CA PHE A 39 13.37 7.36 -18.73
C PHE A 39 14.55 6.61 -18.10
N ALA A 40 15.44 6.01 -18.90
CA ALA A 40 16.63 5.32 -18.41
C ALA A 40 17.57 6.24 -17.61
N LEU A 41 17.78 7.47 -18.09
CA LEU A 41 18.54 8.51 -17.37
C LEU A 41 17.87 8.85 -16.03
N LYS A 42 16.54 8.98 -15.99
CA LYS A 42 15.80 9.22 -14.75
C LYS A 42 15.94 8.06 -13.75
N VAL A 43 15.81 6.82 -14.22
CA VAL A 43 15.99 5.60 -13.42
C VAL A 43 17.38 5.52 -12.82
N ARG A 44 18.41 5.91 -13.59
CA ARG A 44 19.81 5.99 -13.13
C ARG A 44 20.02 7.13 -12.12
N ALA A 45 19.53 8.33 -12.42
CA ALA A 45 19.66 9.50 -11.55
C ALA A 45 19.02 9.28 -10.17
N LEU A 46 17.92 8.51 -10.11
CA LEU A 46 17.25 8.19 -8.85
C LEU A 46 17.81 6.96 -8.12
N LYS A 47 18.89 6.34 -8.62
CA LYS A 47 19.49 5.15 -7.97
C LYS A 47 19.77 5.35 -6.47
N PRO A 48 20.36 6.47 -6.00
CA PRO A 48 20.64 6.65 -4.57
C PRO A 48 19.36 6.65 -3.72
N GLU A 49 18.32 7.35 -4.17
CA GLU A 49 17.03 7.38 -3.46
C GLU A 49 16.34 6.04 -3.49
N ARG A 50 16.36 5.34 -4.63
CA ARG A 50 15.82 3.98 -4.76
C ARG A 50 16.51 3.01 -3.80
N ASP A 51 17.83 3.13 -3.64
CA ASP A 51 18.61 2.28 -2.74
C ASP A 51 18.29 2.59 -1.26
N LYS A 52 18.05 3.87 -0.90
CA LYS A 52 17.61 4.25 0.45
C LYS A 52 16.23 3.70 0.77
N VAL A 53 15.23 3.92 -0.08
CA VAL A 53 13.82 3.62 0.23
C VAL A 53 13.50 2.14 0.35
N LYS A 54 14.35 1.25 -0.18
CA LYS A 54 14.23 -0.21 -0.01
C LYS A 54 14.95 -0.74 1.24
N THR A 55 15.71 0.10 1.95
CA THR A 55 16.54 -0.30 3.09
C THR A 55 15.72 -0.28 4.39
N CYS A 56 15.73 -1.40 5.12
CA CYS A 56 15.12 -1.46 6.46
C CYS A 56 15.79 -0.46 7.40
N GLY A 57 14.97 0.30 8.14
CA GLY A 57 15.45 1.32 9.07
C GLY A 57 15.57 2.73 8.46
N TYR A 58 15.46 2.87 7.14
CA TYR A 58 15.40 4.20 6.52
C TYR A 58 14.06 4.88 6.83
N ILE A 59 14.13 6.09 7.39
CA ILE A 59 12.98 6.95 7.64
C ILE A 59 13.01 8.08 6.62
N ALA A 60 12.08 8.06 5.67
CA ALA A 60 11.91 9.18 4.75
C ALA A 60 11.41 10.42 5.52
N PRO A 61 11.64 11.65 5.02
CA PRO A 61 11.04 12.85 5.59
C PRO A 61 9.54 12.71 5.79
N LYS A 62 8.98 13.43 6.77
CA LYS A 62 7.55 13.41 7.05
C LYS A 62 6.77 13.76 5.77
N PRO A 63 5.82 12.93 5.33
CA PRO A 63 5.05 13.19 4.12
C PRO A 63 4.30 14.52 4.21
N SER A 64 4.24 15.27 3.11
CA SER A 64 3.44 16.50 3.04
C SER A 64 1.95 16.17 2.87
N LEU A 65 1.07 17.02 3.40
CA LEU A 65 -0.37 16.87 3.22
C LEU A 65 -0.77 16.92 1.74
N GLU A 66 -0.09 17.75 0.95
CA GLU A 66 -0.34 17.85 -0.50
C GLU A 66 -0.04 16.54 -1.23
N THR A 67 1.15 15.98 -1.01
CA THR A 67 1.55 14.69 -1.60
C THR A 67 0.59 13.60 -1.16
N THR A 68 0.28 13.56 0.14
CA THR A 68 -0.64 12.58 0.72
C THR A 68 -2.03 12.67 0.08
N ARG A 69 -2.57 13.88 -0.11
CA ARG A 69 -3.86 14.07 -0.78
C ARG A 69 -3.84 13.62 -2.24
N LYS A 70 -2.76 13.90 -2.98
CA LYS A 70 -2.60 13.44 -4.36
C LYS A 70 -2.60 11.90 -4.44
N VAL A 71 -1.83 11.24 -3.57
CA VAL A 71 -1.78 9.76 -3.51
C VAL A 71 -3.13 9.18 -3.09
N LYS A 72 -3.77 9.72 -2.05
CA LYS A 72 -5.11 9.27 -1.61
C LYS A 72 -6.17 9.44 -2.68
N ARG A 73 -6.14 10.52 -3.46
CA ARG A 73 -7.05 10.71 -4.61
C ARG A 73 -6.84 9.64 -5.68
N LEU A 74 -5.59 9.37 -6.05
CA LEU A 74 -5.27 8.31 -7.00
C LEU A 74 -5.74 6.95 -6.49
N PHE A 75 -5.43 6.61 -5.24
CA PHE A 75 -5.87 5.36 -4.64
C PHE A 75 -7.39 5.28 -4.50
N SER A 76 -8.08 6.36 -4.16
CA SER A 76 -9.55 6.39 -4.13
C SER A 76 -10.13 6.04 -5.49
N TYR A 77 -9.58 6.59 -6.57
CA TYR A 77 -9.99 6.24 -7.94
C TYR A 77 -9.68 4.77 -8.28
N LEU A 78 -8.47 4.29 -7.97
CA LEU A 78 -8.09 2.90 -8.24
C LEU A 78 -8.94 1.89 -7.45
N ILE A 79 -9.28 2.21 -6.20
CA ILE A 79 -10.19 1.40 -5.37
C ILE A 79 -11.61 1.46 -5.93
N ALA A 80 -12.08 2.66 -6.30
CA ALA A 80 -13.37 2.82 -6.94
C ALA A 80 -13.45 2.06 -8.27
N LEU A 81 -12.35 1.83 -8.98
CA LEU A 81 -12.27 1.02 -10.21
C LEU A 81 -12.12 -0.50 -9.95
N GLN A 82 -11.24 -0.91 -9.05
CA GLN A 82 -10.92 -2.33 -8.84
C GLN A 82 -11.89 -3.03 -7.89
N VAL A 83 -12.33 -2.35 -6.84
CA VAL A 83 -13.08 -2.94 -5.73
C VAL A 83 -14.58 -2.61 -5.82
N GLY A 84 -14.90 -1.33 -5.99
CA GLY A 84 -16.28 -0.84 -6.08
C GLY A 84 -16.67 -0.01 -4.89
N LYS A 85 -17.93 -0.10 -4.47
CA LYS A 85 -18.43 0.62 -3.29
C LYS A 85 -17.69 0.09 -2.05
N VAL A 86 -17.03 0.98 -1.32
CA VAL A 86 -16.42 0.69 -0.03
C VAL A 86 -17.27 1.32 1.06
N GLN A 87 -17.68 0.52 2.04
CA GLN A 87 -18.39 0.97 3.22
C GLN A 87 -17.42 0.93 4.40
N ILE A 88 -17.34 2.02 5.17
CA ILE A 88 -16.45 2.13 6.33
C ILE A 88 -17.31 2.39 7.55
N GLU A 89 -17.19 1.52 8.54
CA GLU A 89 -17.91 1.57 9.81
C GLU A 89 -16.90 1.76 10.95
N GLY A 90 -17.27 2.51 11.99
CA GLY A 90 -16.43 2.70 13.17
C GLY A 90 -15.27 3.66 13.00
N LYS A 91 -15.26 4.51 11.96
CA LYS A 91 -14.17 5.48 11.71
C LYS A 91 -13.94 6.40 12.93
N GLU A 92 -14.99 6.73 13.66
CA GLU A 92 -14.96 7.51 14.89
C GLU A 92 -14.05 6.92 15.98
N ASN A 93 -13.81 5.59 15.96
CA ASN A 93 -12.86 4.93 16.87
C ASN A 93 -11.41 5.38 16.61
N ILE A 94 -11.06 5.79 15.39
CA ILE A 94 -9.75 6.35 15.05
C ILE A 94 -9.61 7.75 15.64
N ASP A 95 -10.67 8.56 15.49
CA ASP A 95 -10.72 9.97 15.89
C ASP A 95 -10.75 10.16 17.41
N ALA A 96 -11.31 9.18 18.12
CA ALA A 96 -11.32 9.10 19.57
C ALA A 96 -9.89 8.96 20.15
N VAL A 97 -8.95 8.36 19.42
CA VAL A 97 -7.57 8.19 19.88
C VAL A 97 -6.80 9.50 19.72
N LYS A 98 -6.33 10.10 20.83
CA LYS A 98 -5.51 11.32 20.80
C LYS A 98 -3.99 11.08 20.86
N GLY A 99 -3.58 9.89 21.32
CA GLY A 99 -2.17 9.52 21.43
C GLY A 99 -1.58 8.84 20.19
N PRO A 100 -0.30 8.42 20.26
CA PRO A 100 0.37 7.65 19.22
C PRO A 100 -0.39 6.36 18.92
N LYS A 101 -0.61 6.07 17.64
CA LYS A 101 -1.50 4.98 17.23
C LYS A 101 -0.97 4.20 16.04
N ILE A 102 -1.27 2.90 16.04
CA ILE A 102 -1.02 1.99 14.92
C ILE A 102 -2.37 1.45 14.44
N LEU A 103 -2.74 1.77 13.20
CA LEU A 103 -3.87 1.11 12.54
C LEU A 103 -3.38 -0.22 12.00
N SER A 104 -4.07 -1.29 12.33
CA SER A 104 -3.60 -2.63 12.02
C SER A 104 -4.78 -3.56 11.78
N GLY A 105 -4.66 -4.43 10.79
CA GLY A 105 -5.77 -5.26 10.35
C GLY A 105 -5.35 -6.53 9.65
N ASN A 106 -6.35 -7.27 9.16
CA ASN A 106 -6.11 -8.39 8.26
C ASN A 106 -5.57 -7.92 6.90
N HIS A 107 -4.96 -8.83 6.13
CA HIS A 107 -4.36 -8.51 4.84
C HIS A 107 -4.91 -9.37 3.69
N PRO A 108 -6.20 -9.26 3.34
CA PRO A 108 -6.80 -10.21 2.43
C PRO A 108 -6.65 -9.84 0.95
N HIS A 109 -6.18 -8.65 0.57
CA HIS A 109 -6.05 -8.28 -0.85
C HIS A 109 -4.97 -7.22 -1.13
N TRP A 110 -4.44 -7.18 -2.37
CA TRP A 110 -3.52 -6.10 -2.78
C TRP A 110 -4.15 -4.70 -2.69
N ALA A 111 -5.48 -4.60 -2.77
CA ALA A 111 -6.20 -3.34 -2.68
C ALA A 111 -6.13 -2.70 -1.28
N ASP A 112 -5.69 -3.45 -0.25
CA ASP A 112 -5.48 -2.92 1.10
C ASP A 112 -4.50 -1.74 1.11
N VAL A 113 -3.52 -1.74 0.19
CA VAL A 113 -2.54 -0.65 0.02
C VAL A 113 -3.20 0.68 -0.33
N GLY A 114 -4.33 0.64 -1.04
CA GLY A 114 -5.09 1.83 -1.42
C GLY A 114 -6.18 2.17 -0.41
N LEU A 115 -6.75 1.17 0.25
CA LEU A 115 -7.87 1.31 1.18
C LEU A 115 -7.42 1.80 2.56
N MET A 116 -6.35 1.23 3.13
CA MET A 116 -5.86 1.61 4.46
C MET A 116 -5.44 3.09 4.58
N PRO A 117 -4.79 3.72 3.59
CA PRO A 117 -4.53 5.16 3.62
C PRO A 117 -5.80 6.02 3.75
N LEU A 118 -6.97 5.56 3.30
CA LEU A 118 -8.21 6.31 3.39
C LEU A 118 -8.76 6.40 4.82
N LEU A 119 -8.31 5.51 5.71
CA LEU A 119 -8.67 5.51 7.13
C LEU A 119 -7.84 6.51 7.96
N VAL A 120 -6.65 6.86 7.47
CA VAL A 120 -5.76 7.80 8.17
C VAL A 120 -6.20 9.22 7.86
N ASP A 121 -6.51 10.03 8.85
CA ASP A 121 -6.68 11.46 8.65
C ASP A 121 -5.32 12.18 8.63
N GLY A 122 -5.15 13.14 7.71
CA GLY A 122 -3.86 13.77 7.49
C GLY A 122 -2.86 12.81 6.84
N THR A 123 -1.66 12.69 7.44
CA THR A 123 -0.54 11.87 6.93
C THR A 123 -0.24 10.67 7.82
N GLY A 124 0.28 9.61 7.22
CA GLY A 124 0.61 8.37 7.92
C GLY A 124 1.84 7.69 7.35
N ARG A 125 2.28 6.63 8.03
CA ARG A 125 3.42 5.82 7.65
C ARG A 125 2.98 4.39 7.42
N PHE A 126 3.29 3.84 6.25
CA PHE A 126 2.73 2.57 5.80
C PHE A 126 3.86 1.56 5.61
N MET A 127 3.83 0.48 6.38
CA MET A 127 4.82 -0.58 6.22
C MET A 127 4.51 -1.37 4.94
N ALA A 128 5.50 -1.49 4.06
CA ALA A 128 5.39 -2.29 2.85
C ALA A 128 6.59 -3.22 2.69
N HIS A 129 6.35 -4.36 2.04
CA HIS A 129 7.42 -5.29 1.74
C HIS A 129 8.43 -4.66 0.77
N GLY A 130 9.74 -4.94 0.94
CA GLY A 130 10.81 -4.43 0.08
C GLY A 130 10.57 -4.57 -1.44
N ARG A 131 9.97 -5.68 -1.90
CA ARG A 131 9.58 -5.89 -3.30
C ARG A 131 8.56 -4.87 -3.85
N VAL A 132 7.69 -4.32 -3.00
CA VAL A 132 6.81 -3.21 -3.41
C VAL A 132 7.65 -1.96 -3.74
N MET A 133 8.70 -1.74 -2.96
CA MET A 133 9.62 -0.60 -3.13
C MET A 133 10.54 -0.77 -4.35
N THR A 134 10.71 -1.98 -4.89
CA THR A 134 11.51 -2.25 -6.09
C THR A 134 10.68 -2.28 -7.38
N PHE A 135 9.34 -2.23 -7.29
CA PHE A 135 8.45 -2.24 -8.44
C PHE A 135 8.73 -1.05 -9.39
N PHE A 136 8.54 -1.28 -10.70
CA PHE A 136 8.80 -0.31 -11.77
C PHE A 136 10.18 0.35 -11.64
N TRP A 137 11.23 -0.48 -11.61
CA TRP A 137 12.62 -0.07 -11.36
C TRP A 137 12.73 0.82 -10.11
N GLY A 138 12.01 0.53 -9.04
CA GLY A 138 12.02 1.29 -7.77
C GLY A 138 11.55 2.74 -7.81
N LEU A 139 11.10 3.25 -8.96
CA LEU A 139 10.56 4.60 -9.07
C LEU A 139 9.27 4.74 -8.25
N LEU A 140 8.45 3.69 -8.24
CA LEU A 140 7.24 3.64 -7.42
C LEU A 140 7.59 3.73 -5.93
N GLY A 141 8.64 3.02 -5.48
CA GLY A 141 9.11 3.10 -4.09
C GLY A 141 9.54 4.51 -3.68
N VAL A 142 10.25 5.24 -4.54
CA VAL A 142 10.64 6.64 -4.28
C VAL A 142 9.42 7.57 -4.22
N TRP A 143 8.41 7.33 -5.04
CA TRP A 143 7.19 8.12 -5.00
C TRP A 143 6.33 7.80 -3.76
N LEU A 144 6.17 6.52 -3.43
CA LEU A 144 5.45 6.05 -2.27
C LEU A 144 6.12 6.44 -0.94
N SER A 145 7.45 6.51 -0.88
CA SER A 145 8.15 6.95 0.33
C SER A 145 7.84 8.40 0.70
N LYS A 146 7.62 9.27 -0.31
CA LYS A 146 7.14 10.65 -0.11
C LYS A 146 5.71 10.74 0.42
N ALA A 147 4.94 9.65 0.29
CA ALA A 147 3.61 9.49 0.88
C ALA A 147 3.64 8.73 2.22
N GLY A 148 4.83 8.41 2.73
CA GLY A 148 5.03 7.79 4.05
C GLY A 148 5.27 6.28 4.02
N VAL A 149 5.39 5.64 2.85
CA VAL A 149 5.69 4.20 2.78
C VAL A 149 7.14 3.93 3.21
N PHE A 150 7.35 2.92 4.05
CA PHE A 150 8.67 2.48 4.50
C PHE A 150 8.82 0.96 4.41
N ALA A 151 10.06 0.50 4.24
CA ALA A 151 10.34 -0.89 3.89
C ALA A 151 10.48 -1.83 5.10
N ALA A 152 9.87 -3.00 4.96
CA ALA A 152 10.18 -4.22 5.68
C ALA A 152 10.71 -5.25 4.66
N ASN A 153 11.94 -5.71 4.83
CA ASN A 153 12.57 -6.70 3.95
C ASN A 153 12.97 -7.94 4.76
N ASP A 154 12.53 -9.09 4.30
CA ASP A 154 12.82 -10.41 4.86
C ASP A 154 14.21 -10.93 4.46
N GLU A 155 14.83 -10.36 3.41
CA GLU A 155 16.22 -10.65 3.02
C GLU A 155 17.23 -10.19 4.07
N ILE A 156 16.87 -9.21 4.90
CA ILE A 156 17.69 -8.74 6.00
C ILE A 156 17.44 -9.65 7.21
N ARG A 157 18.41 -10.50 7.52
CA ARG A 157 18.34 -11.51 8.59
C ARG A 157 18.55 -10.92 10.00
N ASP A 158 17.94 -9.78 10.30
CA ASP A 158 18.00 -9.10 11.62
C ASP A 158 16.71 -9.27 12.45
N GLY A 159 15.80 -10.16 12.02
CA GLY A 159 14.51 -10.36 12.67
C GLY A 159 13.60 -9.12 12.64
N GLY A 160 13.81 -8.23 11.66
CA GLY A 160 13.07 -6.98 11.51
C GLY A 160 13.45 -5.90 12.52
N ALA A 161 14.59 -6.04 13.22
CA ALA A 161 15.03 -5.10 14.24
C ALA A 161 15.14 -3.65 13.71
N ARG A 162 15.76 -3.44 12.54
CA ARG A 162 15.89 -2.10 11.94
C ARG A 162 14.55 -1.49 11.58
N THR A 163 13.64 -2.27 11.02
CA THR A 163 12.30 -1.80 10.65
C THR A 163 11.48 -1.46 11.90
N ARG A 164 11.56 -2.28 12.95
CA ARG A 164 10.91 -1.99 14.23
C ARG A 164 11.44 -0.71 14.86
N GLU A 165 12.77 -0.53 14.89
CA GLU A 165 13.39 0.70 15.41
C GLU A 165 12.92 1.96 14.65
N ALA A 166 12.86 1.90 13.32
CA ALA A 166 12.34 3.01 12.52
C ALA A 166 10.86 3.28 12.80
N ALA A 167 10.04 2.24 12.91
CA ALA A 167 8.62 2.38 13.26
C ALA A 167 8.43 3.00 14.66
N THR A 168 9.21 2.56 15.65
CA THR A 168 9.23 3.16 16.99
C THR A 168 9.53 4.65 16.94
N LYS A 169 10.57 5.07 16.21
CA LYS A 169 10.93 6.48 16.05
C LYS A 169 9.84 7.32 15.39
N MET A 170 9.13 6.77 14.43
CA MET A 170 7.99 7.45 13.79
C MET A 170 6.83 7.66 14.78
N LEU A 171 6.55 6.68 15.67
CA LEU A 171 5.56 6.84 16.74
C LEU A 171 5.98 7.90 17.77
N GLU A 172 7.26 7.91 18.16
CA GLU A 172 7.84 8.93 19.04
C GLU A 172 7.70 10.34 18.43
N GLY A 173 7.80 10.45 17.10
CA GLY A 173 7.54 11.67 16.33
C GLY A 173 6.06 12.05 16.17
N GLY A 174 5.14 11.33 16.82
CA GLY A 174 3.70 11.55 16.74
C GLY A 174 3.07 11.16 15.40
N GLU A 175 3.73 10.31 14.61
CA GLU A 175 3.22 9.85 13.32
C GLU A 175 2.30 8.63 13.50
N THR A 176 1.22 8.57 12.70
CA THR A 176 0.34 7.39 12.67
C THR A 176 0.95 6.29 11.81
N LEU A 177 1.07 5.09 12.36
CA LEU A 177 1.54 3.93 11.62
C LEU A 177 0.38 3.10 11.08
N VAL A 178 0.64 2.42 9.97
CA VAL A 178 -0.22 1.37 9.41
C VAL A 178 0.62 0.12 9.16
N ILE A 179 0.25 -0.98 9.82
CA ILE A 179 1.00 -2.25 9.79
C ILE A 179 0.02 -3.42 9.66
N MET A 180 0.27 -4.30 8.70
CA MET A 180 -0.50 -5.55 8.51
C MET A 180 0.29 -6.74 9.08
N PRO A 181 -0.04 -7.25 10.28
CA PRO A 181 0.77 -8.23 11.01
C PRO A 181 0.78 -9.64 10.39
N GLU A 182 -0.14 -9.95 9.46
CA GLU A 182 -0.07 -11.16 8.63
C GLU A 182 1.20 -11.17 7.74
N GLY A 183 1.64 -9.98 7.32
CA GLY A 183 2.83 -9.76 6.51
C GLY A 183 2.69 -10.07 5.01
N LEU A 184 1.87 -11.04 4.62
CA LEU A 184 1.58 -11.38 3.22
C LEU A 184 0.07 -11.39 2.96
N THR A 185 -0.31 -11.05 1.73
CA THR A 185 -1.70 -11.13 1.28
C THR A 185 -2.14 -12.58 1.12
N ASN A 186 -3.33 -12.91 1.63
CA ASN A 186 -3.83 -14.28 1.59
C ASN A 186 -4.93 -14.55 0.54
N PHE A 187 -5.52 -13.50 -0.07
CA PHE A 187 -6.61 -13.60 -1.06
C PHE A 187 -7.81 -14.43 -0.59
N SER A 188 -8.09 -14.42 0.71
CA SER A 188 -9.15 -15.17 1.39
C SER A 188 -9.85 -14.25 2.41
N PRO A 189 -11.10 -14.55 2.82
CA PRO A 189 -11.67 -13.92 4.00
C PRO A 189 -11.00 -14.36 5.33
N ASP A 190 -10.21 -15.43 5.31
CA ASP A 190 -9.54 -15.93 6.51
C ASP A 190 -8.48 -14.95 7.00
N VAL A 191 -8.26 -14.89 8.31
CA VAL A 191 -7.21 -14.07 8.93
C VAL A 191 -6.05 -14.98 9.33
N ALA A 192 -4.88 -14.79 8.72
CA ALA A 192 -3.70 -15.58 9.04
C ALA A 192 -3.15 -15.25 10.45
N PRO A 193 -2.28 -16.10 11.01
CA PRO A 193 -1.59 -15.80 12.26
C PRO A 193 -0.79 -14.49 12.18
N PHE A 194 -0.80 -13.73 13.27
CA PHE A 194 -0.12 -12.45 13.34
C PHE A 194 1.33 -12.61 13.82
N LYS A 195 2.24 -11.90 13.16
CA LYS A 195 3.61 -11.75 13.65
C LYS A 195 3.63 -10.75 14.83
N PRO A 196 4.49 -10.95 15.84
CA PRO A 196 4.50 -10.10 17.03
C PRO A 196 5.12 -8.71 16.83
N GLY A 197 5.56 -8.38 15.61
CA GLY A 197 6.25 -7.14 15.30
C GLY A 197 5.44 -5.89 15.65
N THR A 198 4.13 -5.88 15.38
CA THR A 198 3.25 -4.73 15.66
C THR A 198 3.16 -4.44 17.16
N VAL A 199 2.96 -5.48 17.98
CA VAL A 199 2.91 -5.36 19.45
C VAL A 199 4.27 -4.92 20.00
N LYS A 200 5.37 -5.52 19.53
CA LYS A 200 6.74 -5.16 19.91
C LYS A 200 7.04 -3.68 19.65
N ILE A 201 6.61 -3.14 18.50
CA ILE A 201 6.76 -1.71 18.17
C ILE A 201 5.96 -0.86 19.16
N ALA A 202 4.69 -1.20 19.40
CA ALA A 202 3.82 -0.42 20.27
C ALA A 202 4.34 -0.36 21.71
N ARG A 203 4.75 -1.51 22.27
CA ARG A 203 5.31 -1.61 23.63
C ARG A 203 6.61 -0.83 23.77
N GLU A 204 7.52 -0.99 22.81
CA GLU A 204 8.80 -0.29 22.87
C GLU A 204 8.62 1.23 22.76
N ALA A 205 7.75 1.70 21.87
CA ALA A 205 7.40 3.12 21.79
C ALA A 205 6.76 3.61 23.09
N ALA A 206 5.79 2.87 23.66
CA ALA A 206 5.15 3.24 24.91
C ALA A 206 6.15 3.37 26.07
N ARG A 207 7.09 2.42 26.17
CA ARG A 207 8.18 2.43 27.15
C ARG A 207 9.10 3.64 26.99
N ARG A 208 9.48 4.00 25.76
CA ARG A 208 10.38 5.15 25.50
C ARG A 208 9.71 6.49 25.75
N MET A 209 8.42 6.62 25.41
CA MET A 209 7.68 7.87 25.58
C MET A 209 7.09 8.05 26.98
N GLY A 210 7.03 7.00 27.79
CA GLY A 210 6.37 7.03 29.10
C GLY A 210 4.86 7.23 29.02
N GLN A 211 4.24 6.92 27.88
CA GLN A 211 2.79 7.03 27.65
C GLN A 211 2.29 5.87 26.79
N PRO A 212 1.00 5.50 26.87
CA PRO A 212 0.48 4.38 26.10
C PRO A 212 0.48 4.62 24.59
N VAL A 213 0.66 3.53 23.83
CA VAL A 213 0.42 3.49 22.38
C VAL A 213 -0.87 2.71 22.13
N TYR A 214 -1.64 3.16 21.15
CA TYR A 214 -2.95 2.58 20.85
C TYR A 214 -2.88 1.72 19.58
N LEU A 215 -3.27 0.46 19.70
CA LEU A 215 -3.49 -0.44 18.57
C LEU A 215 -4.95 -0.30 18.13
N VAL A 216 -5.18 0.18 16.92
CA VAL A 216 -6.52 0.36 16.35
C VAL A 216 -6.83 -0.82 15.42
N PRO A 217 -7.71 -1.76 15.82
CA PRO A 217 -8.04 -2.93 15.02
C PRO A 217 -8.92 -2.55 13.83
N VAL A 218 -8.57 -3.05 12.65
CA VAL A 218 -9.30 -2.86 11.39
C VAL A 218 -9.54 -4.22 10.76
N TYR A 219 -10.77 -4.47 10.32
CA TYR A 219 -11.08 -5.65 9.49
C TYR A 219 -11.55 -5.20 8.11
N ILE A 220 -10.99 -5.82 7.07
CA ILE A 220 -11.32 -5.60 5.66
C ILE A 220 -11.99 -6.86 5.12
N ARG A 221 -13.21 -6.72 4.62
CA ARG A 221 -13.95 -7.75 3.89
C ARG A 221 -14.15 -7.30 2.46
N TYR A 222 -13.73 -8.11 1.49
CA TYR A 222 -14.09 -7.92 0.08
C TYR A 222 -15.28 -8.80 -0.29
N GLY A 223 -16.16 -8.29 -1.16
CA GLY A 223 -17.37 -9.03 -1.54
C GLY A 223 -17.09 -10.28 -2.37
N LYS A 224 -15.91 -10.36 -2.99
CA LYS A 224 -15.43 -11.55 -3.66
C LYS A 224 -13.91 -11.56 -3.71
N TYR A 225 -13.35 -12.76 -3.57
CA TYR A 225 -11.91 -12.99 -3.57
C TYR A 225 -11.50 -13.82 -4.78
N PRO A 226 -10.29 -13.62 -5.31
CA PRO A 226 -9.67 -14.55 -6.27
C PRO A 226 -9.51 -15.96 -5.68
N GLY A 227 -9.23 -16.04 -4.38
CA GLY A 227 -9.05 -17.29 -3.63
C GLY A 227 -7.60 -17.53 -3.21
N ALA A 228 -7.42 -18.29 -2.12
CA ALA A 228 -6.14 -18.54 -1.48
C ALA A 228 -5.09 -19.24 -2.37
N TRP A 229 -5.50 -19.88 -3.46
CA TRP A 229 -4.57 -20.45 -4.45
C TRP A 229 -3.64 -19.39 -5.04
N LEU A 230 -4.12 -18.14 -5.17
CA LEU A 230 -3.35 -17.05 -5.75
C LEU A 230 -2.15 -16.67 -4.87
N ALA A 231 -2.28 -16.80 -3.54
CA ALA A 231 -1.22 -16.50 -2.59
C ALA A 231 0.03 -17.39 -2.79
N LYS A 232 -0.13 -18.55 -3.42
CA LYS A 232 0.96 -19.51 -3.70
C LYS A 232 1.79 -19.16 -4.93
N LEU A 233 1.31 -18.25 -5.78
CA LEU A 233 1.99 -17.87 -7.01
C LEU A 233 3.01 -16.74 -6.79
N ASP A 234 3.93 -16.56 -7.74
CA ASP A 234 4.84 -15.42 -7.71
C ASP A 234 4.06 -14.09 -7.73
N ARG A 235 4.60 -13.08 -7.05
CA ARG A 235 3.93 -11.79 -6.86
C ARG A 235 3.62 -11.10 -8.18
N ALA A 236 4.49 -11.21 -9.19
CA ALA A 236 4.22 -10.63 -10.50
C ALA A 236 2.97 -11.27 -11.14
N VAL A 237 2.80 -12.58 -10.98
CA VAL A 237 1.61 -13.32 -11.44
C VAL A 237 0.38 -12.91 -10.64
N GLN A 238 0.51 -12.76 -9.31
CA GLN A 238 -0.59 -12.27 -8.47
C GLN A 238 -1.07 -10.89 -8.96
N TYR A 239 -0.16 -9.95 -9.17
CA TYR A 239 -0.50 -8.61 -9.68
C TYR A 239 -1.17 -8.68 -11.05
N PHE A 240 -0.63 -9.47 -11.98
CA PHE A 240 -1.21 -9.62 -13.31
C PHE A 240 -2.64 -10.18 -13.24
N VAL A 241 -2.86 -11.23 -12.44
CA VAL A 241 -4.19 -11.85 -12.26
C VAL A 241 -5.17 -10.87 -11.64
N VAL A 242 -4.81 -10.20 -10.54
CA VAL A 242 -5.69 -9.22 -9.89
C VAL A 242 -5.99 -8.06 -10.82
N PHE A 243 -4.98 -7.54 -11.53
CA PHE A 243 -5.14 -6.41 -12.45
C PHE A 243 -5.96 -6.75 -13.69
N LEU A 244 -5.81 -7.94 -14.26
CA LEU A 244 -6.56 -8.33 -15.47
C LEU A 244 -7.99 -8.76 -15.14
N LEU A 245 -8.17 -9.50 -14.04
CA LEU A 245 -9.43 -10.13 -13.69
C LEU A 245 -10.24 -9.36 -12.63
N PHE A 246 -9.83 -8.14 -12.25
CA PHE A 246 -10.56 -7.34 -11.27
C PHE A 246 -12.08 -7.22 -11.57
N PRO A 247 -12.56 -7.11 -12.84
CA PRO A 247 -14.00 -6.97 -13.09
C PRO A 247 -14.82 -8.16 -12.58
N PHE A 248 -14.23 -9.36 -12.53
CA PHE A 248 -14.90 -10.57 -12.04
C PHE A 248 -14.99 -10.64 -10.51
N TYR A 249 -14.13 -9.89 -9.81
CA TYR A 249 -14.01 -9.84 -8.35
C TYR A 249 -14.54 -8.54 -7.75
N ARG A 250 -14.82 -7.53 -8.58
CA ARG A 250 -15.38 -6.24 -8.21
C ARG A 250 -16.78 -6.36 -7.58
N ARG A 251 -16.83 -6.58 -6.27
CA ARG A 251 -18.06 -6.76 -5.47
C ARG A 251 -18.11 -5.90 -4.21
N GLY A 252 -17.40 -4.77 -4.23
CA GLY A 252 -17.31 -3.86 -3.11
C GLY A 252 -16.44 -4.38 -1.96
N ALA A 253 -16.35 -3.57 -0.91
CA ALA A 253 -15.72 -3.96 0.35
C ALA A 253 -16.44 -3.32 1.55
N ARG A 254 -16.37 -3.99 2.70
CA ARG A 254 -16.72 -3.43 4.00
C ARG A 254 -15.47 -3.37 4.87
N VAL A 255 -15.31 -2.26 5.57
CA VAL A 255 -14.19 -1.99 6.46
C VAL A 255 -14.79 -1.65 7.81
N VAL A 256 -14.43 -2.43 8.82
CA VAL A 256 -14.93 -2.23 10.18
C VAL A 256 -13.75 -1.86 11.06
N VAL A 257 -13.82 -0.70 11.71
CA VAL A 257 -12.80 -0.23 12.63
C VAL A 257 -13.30 -0.41 14.05
N GLY A 258 -12.59 -1.20 14.84
CA GLY A 258 -12.94 -1.47 16.23
C GLY A 258 -12.37 -0.43 17.20
N LYS A 259 -12.76 -0.57 18.47
CA LYS A 259 -12.21 0.25 19.56
C LYS A 259 -10.71 -0.01 19.71
N ALA A 260 -9.96 1.07 19.91
CA ALA A 260 -8.53 0.98 20.13
C ALA A 260 -8.20 0.27 21.44
N ILE A 261 -7.06 -0.42 21.47
CA ILE A 261 -6.52 -1.12 22.64
C ILE A 261 -5.22 -0.42 23.01
N SER A 262 -5.14 0.07 24.24
CA SER A 262 -3.93 0.64 24.81
C SER A 262 -2.91 -0.46 25.11
N THR A 263 -1.61 -0.16 24.99
CA THR A 263 -0.54 -1.06 25.45
C THR A 263 -0.67 -1.44 26.93
N THR A 264 -1.33 -0.62 27.76
CA THR A 264 -1.60 -0.93 29.17
C THR A 264 -2.70 -1.96 29.37
N GLU A 265 -3.53 -2.21 28.36
CA GLU A 265 -4.62 -3.20 28.38
C GLU A 265 -4.15 -4.58 27.90
N LEU A 266 -2.89 -4.73 27.49
CA LEU A 266 -2.30 -5.99 27.04
C LEU A 266 -1.88 -6.88 28.23
N VAL A 267 -2.85 -7.17 29.08
CA VAL A 267 -2.71 -7.95 30.31
C VAL A 267 -3.67 -9.15 30.32
N ASP A 268 -3.33 -10.19 31.08
CA ASP A 268 -4.19 -11.35 31.29
C ASP A 268 -5.34 -11.05 32.28
N SER A 269 -6.20 -12.04 32.52
CA SER A 269 -7.34 -11.90 33.45
C SER A 269 -6.94 -11.63 34.91
N LYS A 270 -5.66 -11.79 35.25
CA LYS A 270 -5.08 -11.53 36.57
C LYS A 270 -4.30 -10.21 36.60
N GLY A 271 -4.30 -9.44 35.52
CA GLY A 271 -3.59 -8.17 35.39
C GLY A 271 -2.09 -8.31 35.12
N ARG A 272 -1.59 -9.51 34.78
CA ARG A 272 -0.18 -9.72 34.43
C ARG A 272 0.04 -9.39 32.96
N GLU A 273 1.16 -8.76 32.64
CA GLU A 273 1.49 -8.44 31.25
C GLU A 273 1.59 -9.70 30.38
N LEU A 274 0.91 -9.68 29.23
CA LEU A 274 0.96 -10.77 28.26
C LEU A 274 2.33 -10.84 27.58
N THR A 275 2.78 -12.02 27.17
CA THR A 275 3.90 -12.12 26.22
C THR A 275 3.55 -11.42 24.89
N ASP A 276 4.55 -11.11 24.07
CA ASP A 276 4.30 -10.45 22.78
C ASP A 276 3.45 -11.32 21.85
N GLU A 277 3.63 -12.64 21.93
CA GLU A 277 2.87 -13.63 21.17
C GLU A 277 1.41 -13.70 21.65
N GLU A 278 1.16 -13.76 22.96
CA GLU A 278 -0.20 -13.75 23.53
C GLU A 278 -0.93 -12.44 23.24
N ALA A 279 -0.26 -11.30 23.40
CA ALA A 279 -0.82 -9.99 23.07
C ALA A 279 -1.14 -9.86 21.57
N SER A 280 -0.32 -10.46 20.70
CA SER A 280 -0.57 -10.49 19.26
C SER A 280 -1.77 -11.37 18.90
N GLU A 281 -1.92 -12.51 19.57
CA GLU A 281 -3.09 -13.38 19.39
C GLU A 281 -4.37 -12.74 19.92
N LEU A 282 -4.33 -12.10 21.10
CA LEU A 282 -5.43 -11.30 21.61
C LEU A 282 -5.84 -10.22 20.61
N PHE A 283 -4.87 -9.50 20.05
CA PHE A 283 -5.13 -8.47 19.04
C PHE A 283 -5.72 -9.05 17.74
N ARG A 284 -5.25 -10.22 17.30
CA ARG A 284 -5.83 -10.95 16.16
C ARG A 284 -7.28 -11.30 16.41
N GLN A 285 -7.62 -11.83 17.58
CA GLN A 285 -9.00 -12.19 17.94
C GLN A 285 -9.91 -10.95 17.93
N ARG A 286 -9.40 -9.80 18.39
CA ARG A 286 -10.13 -8.52 18.34
C ARG A 286 -10.41 -8.07 16.91
N ILE A 287 -9.50 -8.30 15.97
CA ILE A 287 -9.73 -8.03 14.54
C ILE A 287 -10.72 -9.02 13.94
N VAL A 288 -10.58 -10.33 14.21
CA VAL A 288 -11.50 -11.36 13.71
C VAL A 288 -12.94 -11.10 14.18
N ALA A 289 -13.13 -10.62 15.41
CA ALA A 289 -14.44 -10.27 15.95
C ALA A 289 -15.12 -9.11 15.22
N LEU A 290 -14.41 -8.35 14.39
CA LEU A 290 -14.96 -7.27 13.57
C LEU A 290 -15.46 -7.74 12.19
N ASP A 291 -15.37 -9.03 11.86
CA ASP A 291 -15.82 -9.54 10.57
C ASP A 291 -17.31 -9.21 10.32
N PRO A 292 -17.63 -8.38 9.30
CA PRO A 292 -19.00 -8.01 8.98
C PRO A 292 -19.82 -9.13 8.33
N GLY A 293 -19.21 -10.29 8.06
CA GLY A 293 -19.82 -11.48 7.45
C GLY A 293 -19.99 -11.36 5.93
N LYS A 294 -20.85 -10.46 5.47
CA LYS A 294 -21.13 -10.23 4.04
C LYS A 294 -20.95 -8.76 3.66
N VAL A 295 -20.59 -8.54 2.39
CA VAL A 295 -20.42 -7.23 1.74
C VAL A 295 -21.62 -6.90 0.87
#